data_AF-A0A0V1ADH3-F1
#
_entry.id   AF-A0A0V1ADH3-F1
#
_cell.length_a   1.000
_cell.length_b   1.000
_cell.length_c   1.000
_cell.angle_alpha   90.00
_cell.angle_beta   90.00
_cell.angle_gamma   90.00
#
_symmetry.space_group_name_H-M   'P 1'
#
loop_
_entity.id
_entity.type
_entity.pdbx_description
1 polymer ?
#
loop_
_entity_poly.entity_id
_entity_poly.type
_entity_poly.pdbx_seq_one_letter_code
_entity_poly.pdbx_strand_id
1 'polypeptide(L)'
;MRCCLLASLTPNAFEELRLSCLPTTPYDFTYEECVAKMKELYGRRVILMRERANFFRITQSNHQTPKQFANCLREAAGHCNFESFNTEAALVLQFINGMKNEEIKL
;
A
#
# COMPACT_ATOMS: atom_id res chain seq x y z
N MET A 1 -28.83 13.23 -1.90
CA MET A 1 -27.45 13.25 -2.45
C MET A 1 -26.99 11.90 -3.00
N ARG A 2 -27.24 10.75 -2.34
CA ARG A 2 -26.95 9.40 -2.88
C ARG A 2 -27.43 9.16 -4.32
N CYS A 3 -28.70 9.44 -4.62
CA CYS A 3 -29.24 9.21 -5.96
C CYS A 3 -28.54 10.08 -7.03
N CYS A 4 -28.13 11.30 -6.67
CA CYS A 4 -27.35 12.18 -7.54
C CYS A 4 -25.97 11.60 -7.83
N LEU A 5 -25.29 11.03 -6.83
CA LEU A 5 -24.01 10.33 -7.01
C LEU A 5 -24.17 9.19 -7.99
N LEU A 6 -25.11 8.26 -7.74
CA LEU A 6 -25.31 7.08 -8.59
C LEU A 6 -25.67 7.46 -10.04
N ALA A 7 -26.49 8.49 -10.23
CA ALA A 7 -26.87 8.98 -11.55
C ALA A 7 -25.72 9.71 -12.29
N SER A 8 -24.74 10.23 -11.56
CA SER A 8 -23.56 10.90 -12.14
C SER A 8 -22.45 9.95 -12.58
N LEU A 9 -22.52 8.67 -12.19
CA LEU A 9 -21.51 7.69 -12.57
C LEU A 9 -21.63 7.31 -14.05
N THR A 10 -20.48 7.03 -14.68
CA THR A 10 -20.49 6.36 -15.98
C THR A 10 -21.08 4.95 -15.82
N PRO A 11 -21.68 4.38 -16.89
CA PRO A 11 -22.27 3.03 -16.81
C PRO A 11 -21.30 1.98 -16.26
N ASN A 12 -20.04 2.01 -16.70
CA ASN A 12 -19.01 1.07 -16.21
C ASN A 12 -18.73 1.25 -14.72
N ALA A 13 -18.62 2.50 -14.26
CA ALA A 13 -18.33 2.77 -12.85
C ALA A 13 -19.50 2.39 -11.93
N PHE A 14 -20.73 2.57 -12.43
CA PHE A 14 -21.92 2.10 -11.73
C PHE A 14 -21.95 0.57 -11.64
N GLU A 15 -21.63 -0.15 -12.72
CA GLU A 15 -21.58 -1.60 -12.71
C GLU A 15 -20.51 -2.15 -11.77
N GLU A 16 -19.31 -1.58 -11.74
CA GLU A 16 -18.26 -1.98 -10.78
C GLU A 16 -18.70 -1.75 -9.32
N LEU A 17 -19.35 -0.61 -9.04
CA LEU A 17 -19.94 -0.36 -7.73
C LEU A 17 -21.04 -1.38 -7.40
N ARG A 18 -21.94 -1.67 -8.34
CA ARG A 18 -23.02 -2.65 -8.17
C ARG A 18 -22.48 -4.04 -7.86
N LEU A 19 -21.45 -4.48 -8.56
CA LEU A 19 -20.79 -5.76 -8.31
C LEU A 19 -20.14 -5.81 -6.91
N SER A 20 -19.55 -4.71 -6.45
CA SER A 20 -18.95 -4.59 -5.11
C SER A 20 -19.98 -4.61 -3.95
N CYS A 21 -21.26 -4.47 -4.27
CA CYS A 21 -22.36 -4.48 -3.30
C CYS A 21 -23.04 -5.84 -3.16
N LEU A 22 -22.73 -6.83 -4.02
CA LEU A 22 -23.42 -8.12 -3.98
C LEU A 22 -23.31 -8.81 -2.60
N PRO A 23 -24.38 -9.44 -2.10
CA PRO A 23 -25.67 -9.68 -2.77
C PRO A 23 -26.69 -8.51 -2.69
N THR A 24 -26.33 -7.37 -2.10
CA THR A 24 -27.20 -6.19 -1.99
C THR A 24 -26.99 -5.22 -3.15
N THR A 25 -27.62 -4.05 -3.10
CA THR A 25 -27.56 -3.03 -4.15
C THR A 25 -26.93 -1.73 -3.62
N PRO A 26 -26.35 -0.87 -4.50
CA PRO A 26 -25.88 0.46 -4.11
C PRO A 26 -26.97 1.37 -3.50
N TYR A 27 -28.25 1.03 -3.68
CA TYR A 27 -29.38 1.77 -3.11
C TYR A 27 -29.65 1.40 -1.65
N ASP A 28 -29.08 0.30 -1.15
CA ASP A 28 -29.19 -0.14 0.25
C ASP A 28 -28.20 0.58 1.17
N PHE A 29 -27.24 1.31 0.59
CA PHE A 29 -26.19 2.04 1.32
C PHE A 29 -26.49 3.53 1.43
N THR A 30 -25.84 4.20 2.37
CA THR A 30 -25.77 5.66 2.50
C THR A 30 -24.88 6.28 1.43
N TYR A 31 -24.92 7.61 1.31
CA TYR A 31 -24.02 8.32 0.39
C TYR A 31 -22.55 8.10 0.76
N GLU A 32 -22.25 8.19 2.04
CA GLU A 32 -20.90 8.06 2.63
C GLU A 32 -20.32 6.67 2.38
N GLU A 33 -21.13 5.62 2.54
CA GLU A 33 -20.73 4.23 2.26
C GLU A 33 -20.48 4.00 0.75
N CYS A 34 -21.34 4.54 -0.12
CA CYS A 34 -21.10 4.51 -1.57
C CYS A 34 -19.80 5.22 -1.94
N VAL A 35 -19.53 6.39 -1.34
CA VAL A 35 -18.26 7.11 -1.55
C VAL A 35 -17.07 6.29 -1.05
N ALA A 36 -17.18 5.63 0.10
CA ALA A 36 -16.11 4.77 0.64
C ALA A 36 -15.81 3.59 -0.29
N LYS A 37 -16.84 2.90 -0.79
CA LYS A 37 -16.68 1.81 -1.78
C LYS A 37 -16.05 2.31 -3.09
N MET A 38 -16.48 3.48 -3.60
CA MET A 38 -15.87 4.09 -4.78
C MET A 38 -14.39 4.44 -4.55
N LYS A 39 -14.02 4.90 -3.35
CA LYS A 39 -12.62 5.11 -2.96
C LYS A 39 -11.84 3.81 -2.85
N GLU A 40 -12.47 2.69 -2.49
CA GLU A 40 -11.79 1.39 -2.48
C GLU A 40 -11.54 0.84 -3.89
N LEU A 41 -12.51 1.04 -4.80
CA LEU A 41 -12.42 0.60 -6.20
C LEU A 41 -11.43 1.45 -7.01
N TYR A 42 -11.54 2.77 -6.92
CA TYR A 42 -10.81 3.73 -7.75
C TYR A 42 -9.79 4.57 -7.00
N GLY A 43 -9.77 4.50 -5.67
CA GLY A 43 -8.69 5.12 -4.91
C GLY A 43 -7.36 4.53 -5.37
N ARG A 44 -6.31 5.34 -5.21
CA ARG A 44 -4.95 4.91 -5.51
C ARG A 44 -4.62 3.73 -4.61
N ARG A 45 -4.85 2.51 -5.10
CA ARG A 45 -4.34 1.29 -4.50
C ARG A 45 -2.84 1.36 -4.67
N VAL A 46 -2.16 1.92 -3.66
CA VAL A 46 -0.79 1.53 -3.41
C VAL A 46 -0.86 0.02 -3.32
N ILE A 47 -0.29 -0.67 -4.30
CA ILE A 47 -0.25 -2.12 -4.27
C ILE A 47 0.72 -2.41 -3.13
N LEU A 48 0.22 -2.50 -1.89
CA LEU A 48 1.05 -2.61 -0.69
C LEU A 48 2.03 -3.77 -0.81
N MET A 49 1.60 -4.85 -1.47
CA MET A 49 2.47 -5.99 -1.79
C MET A 49 3.59 -5.64 -2.75
N ARG A 50 3.37 -4.75 -3.72
CA ARG A 50 4.42 -4.24 -4.62
C ARG A 50 5.41 -3.36 -3.86
N GLU A 51 4.93 -2.46 -3.01
CA GLU A 51 5.82 -1.61 -2.20
C GLU A 51 6.66 -2.45 -1.24
N ARG A 52 6.04 -3.44 -0.57
CA ARG A 52 6.75 -4.41 0.27
C ARG A 52 7.77 -5.23 -0.52
N ALA A 53 7.40 -5.71 -1.71
CA ALA A 53 8.34 -6.43 -2.59
C ALA A 53 9.51 -5.54 -3.04
N ASN A 54 9.26 -4.25 -3.31
CA ASN A 54 10.31 -3.29 -3.64
C ASN A 54 11.22 -3.05 -2.43
N PHE A 55 10.66 -2.91 -1.23
CA PHE A 55 11.42 -2.76 0.01
C PHE A 55 12.42 -3.90 0.22
N PHE A 56 11.98 -5.16 0.05
CA PHE A 56 12.86 -6.33 0.20
C PHE A 56 13.90 -6.49 -0.93
N ARG A 57 13.85 -5.65 -1.97
CA ARG A 57 14.86 -5.60 -3.04
C ARG A 57 15.92 -4.52 -2.81
N ILE A 58 15.78 -3.68 -1.80
CA ILE A 58 16.71 -2.58 -1.54
C ILE A 58 18.04 -3.14 -1.03
N THR A 59 19.13 -2.87 -1.73
CA THR A 59 20.49 -3.27 -1.35
C THR A 59 21.37 -2.04 -1.10
N GLN A 60 22.34 -2.16 -0.21
CA GLN A 60 23.32 -1.13 0.09
C GLN A 60 24.14 -0.77 -1.16
N SER A 61 24.20 0.52 -1.47
CA SER A 61 25.04 1.04 -2.55
C SER A 61 26.52 1.05 -2.16
N ASN A 62 27.44 0.98 -3.13
CA ASN A 62 28.89 0.85 -2.87
C ASN A 62 29.48 1.94 -1.95
N HIS A 63 28.90 3.15 -1.95
CA HIS A 63 29.40 4.30 -1.20
C HIS A 63 28.48 4.69 -0.04
N GLN A 64 27.53 3.84 0.31
CA GLN A 64 26.55 4.12 1.34
C GLN A 64 27.00 3.49 2.65
N THR A 65 27.17 4.30 3.69
CA THR A 65 27.47 3.79 5.05
C THR A 65 26.27 2.99 5.62
N PRO A 66 26.48 2.12 6.62
CA PRO A 66 25.38 1.40 7.28
C PRO A 66 24.29 2.33 7.82
N LYS A 67 24.69 3.47 8.39
CA LYS A 67 23.73 4.47 8.91
C LYS A 67 22.88 5.09 7.81
N GLN A 68 23.49 5.42 6.67
CA GLN A 68 22.76 5.93 5.51
C GLN A 68 21.84 4.86 4.92
N PHE A 69 22.28 3.61 4.91
CA PHE A 69 21.45 2.49 4.45
C PHE A 69 20.22 2.28 5.34
N ALA A 70 20.41 2.28 6.67
CA ALA A 70 19.31 2.20 7.63
C ALA A 70 18.31 3.35 7.45
N ASN A 71 18.78 4.57 7.19
CA ASN A 71 17.89 5.71 6.93
C ASN A 71 17.07 5.52 5.64
N CYS A 72 17.68 5.06 4.55
CA CYS A 72 16.96 4.76 3.31
C CYS A 72 15.89 3.67 3.50
N LEU A 73 16.17 2.64 4.29
CA LEU A 73 15.18 1.62 4.63
C LEU A 73 14.01 2.20 5.43
N ARG A 74 14.25 3.09 6.40
CA ARG A 74 13.18 3.76 7.16
C ARG A 74 12.29 4.60 6.26
N GLU A 75 12.88 5.35 5.33
CA GLU A 75 12.12 6.15 4.35
C GLU A 75 11.25 5.24 3.46
N ALA A 76 11.82 4.15 2.92
CA ALA A 76 11.08 3.20 2.09
C ALA A 76 9.97 2.45 2.84
N ALA A 77 10.18 2.13 4.12
CA ALA A 77 9.19 1.47 4.96
C ALA A 77 7.92 2.33 5.15
N GLY A 78 8.02 3.66 5.09
CA GLY A 78 6.89 4.59 5.16
C GLY A 78 5.84 4.37 4.07
N HIS A 79 6.21 3.76 2.94
CA HIS A 79 5.29 3.46 1.82
C HIS A 79 4.69 2.05 1.87
N CYS A 80 5.16 1.18 2.77
CA CYS A 80 4.79 -0.24 2.79
C CYS A 80 3.54 -0.54 3.62
N ASN A 81 3.06 0.44 4.40
CA ASN A 81 2.03 0.31 5.44
C ASN A 81 2.08 -1.05 6.16
N PHE A 82 3.06 -1.22 7.04
CA PHE A 82 3.25 -2.44 7.83
C PHE A 82 2.30 -2.53 9.04
N GLU A 83 1.18 -1.82 9.12
CA GLU A 83 0.28 -1.82 10.32
C GLU A 83 -0.15 -3.21 10.82
N SER A 84 -0.15 -4.24 9.97
CA SER A 84 -0.41 -5.64 10.34
C SER A 84 0.85 -6.51 10.56
N PHE A 85 2.05 -5.93 10.46
CA PHE A 85 3.36 -6.57 10.51
C PHE A 85 4.29 -5.81 11.46
N ASN A 86 5.31 -6.47 12.01
CA ASN A 86 6.28 -5.76 12.83
C ASN A 86 7.25 -4.97 11.93
N THR A 87 7.05 -3.65 11.81
CA THR A 87 7.91 -2.75 11.02
C THR A 87 9.38 -2.86 11.40
N GLU A 88 9.69 -2.95 12.69
CA GLU A 88 11.06 -3.09 13.18
C GLU A 88 11.68 -4.42 12.73
N ALA A 89 10.92 -5.51 12.76
CA ALA A 89 11.38 -6.80 12.26
C ALA A 89 11.66 -6.76 10.74
N ALA A 90 10.82 -6.07 9.96
CA ALA A 90 11.06 -5.87 8.53
C ALA A 90 12.34 -5.06 8.27
N LEU A 91 12.55 -3.98 9.03
CA LEU A 91 13.73 -3.13 8.94
C LEU A 91 15.00 -3.90 9.26
N VAL A 92 15.04 -4.64 10.37
CA VAL A 92 16.20 -5.45 10.77
C VAL A 92 16.48 -6.55 9.74
N LEU A 93 15.46 -7.28 9.30
CA LEU A 93 15.60 -8.33 8.31
C LEU A 93 16.18 -7.79 7.01
N GLN A 94 15.65 -6.69 6.50
CA GLN A 94 16.13 -6.11 5.25
C GLN A 94 17.49 -5.43 5.39
N PHE A 95 17.78 -4.86 6.55
CA PHE A 95 19.09 -4.31 6.84
C PHE A 95 20.16 -5.40 6.77
N ILE A 96 19.92 -6.58 7.35
CA ILE A 96 20.84 -7.72 7.28
C ILE A 96 20.93 -8.27 5.85
N ASN A 97 19.80 -8.51 5.19
CA ASN A 97 19.77 -9.14 3.86
C ASN A 97 20.30 -8.23 2.74
N GLY A 98 20.11 -6.92 2.87
CA GLY A 98 20.48 -5.94 1.85
C GLY A 98 21.87 -5.34 2.04
N MET A 99 22.55 -5.61 3.16
CA MET A 99 23.90 -5.10 3.45
C MET A 99 24.96 -5.82 2.61
N LYS A 100 26.00 -5.08 2.18
CA LYS A 100 27.15 -5.67 1.50
C LYS A 100 28.14 -6.23 2.52
N ASN A 101 28.59 -7.46 2.27
CA ASN A 101 29.45 -8.27 3.16
C ASN A 101 30.78 -7.62 3.60
N GLU A 102 31.21 -6.49 3.05
CA GLU A 102 32.50 -5.89 3.38
C GLU A 102 32.55 -5.21 4.77
N GLU A 103 31.39 -4.94 5.38
CA GLU A 103 31.31 -4.20 6.65
C GLU A 103 30.92 -5.05 7.87
N ILE A 104 30.47 -6.30 7.68
CA ILE A 104 30.21 -7.23 8.80
C ILE A 104 31.52 -7.92 9.16
N LYS A 105 32.41 -7.21 9.86
CA LYS A 105 33.48 -7.86 10.64
C LYS A 105 32.88 -8.29 11.97
N LEU A 106 32.63 -9.59 12.12
CA LEU A 106 32.39 -10.23 13.42
C LEU A 106 33.65 -10.12 14.30
#